data_AF-A0A2V9QS29-F1
#
_entry.id   AF-A0A2V9QS29-F1
#
_cell.length_a   1.000
_cell.length_b   1.000
_cell.length_c   1.000
_cell.angle_alpha   90.00
_cell.angle_beta   90.00
_cell.angle_gamma   90.00
#
_symmetry.space_group_name_H-M   'P 1'
#
loop_
_entity.id
_entity.type
_entity.pdbx_description
1 polymer ?
#
loop_
_entity_poly.entity_id
_entity_poly.type
_entity_poly.pdbx_seq_one_letter_code
_entity_poly.pdbx_strand_id
1 'polypeptide(L)'
;MSLQRPRRGLLIHSAHQRDNLIRVRHRPIIPQNCSVRVCTAEECAESFVKDVTKMIRKTALQLGAALLLALIAWNGYVALTHIRHTQRIAALTLQSSIIQAKISGVLNDLADMETGQRGYLLTGNPSYLHPYTEAQDKIASDFAGLRAGLANRGENERSLESQLETLANSKQAELEHTITLRQRGYRHRAFKVVDSNEGMEYMDKARELLSSLSAAETSAFAMIERERNASQSKALKESIVANLALLAMAVCLCGLVRYDRRVLEEGAAHNAQQLASRDLQLANLMSALSDQARSNTSAIEVNVRLLLQEYGGFLPRHAHECAEQIEEASAELEQLRQQLVGGPDSNEDEKPAYEAVA
;
A
#
# COMPACT_ATOMS: atom_id res chain seq x y z
N MET A 1 51.48 21.55 64.33
CA MET A 1 52.61 20.85 63.70
C MET A 1 52.78 21.44 62.31
N SER A 2 53.72 22.37 62.08
CA SER A 2 55.17 22.12 61.93
C SER A 2 55.42 21.28 60.66
N LEU A 3 56.17 21.64 59.63
CA LEU A 3 57.27 22.58 59.39
C LEU A 3 57.34 22.73 57.84
N GLN A 4 57.60 23.88 57.19
CA GLN A 4 58.85 24.64 57.22
C GLN A 4 60.01 23.72 56.74
N ARG A 5 60.57 23.84 55.53
CA ARG A 5 61.50 24.87 55.05
C ARG A 5 62.47 24.19 54.03
N PRO A 6 63.42 24.92 53.41
CA PRO A 6 63.83 24.75 52.02
C PRO A 6 65.35 24.44 51.96
N ARG A 7 66.00 24.60 50.81
CA ARG A 7 67.36 25.18 50.63
C ARG A 7 67.68 25.19 49.13
N ARG A 8 67.99 26.35 48.54
CA ARG A 8 69.33 27.00 48.41
C ARG A 8 70.31 26.07 47.69
N GLY A 9 71.10 26.47 46.70
CA GLY A 9 71.42 27.74 46.04
C GLY A 9 72.13 27.33 44.73
N LEU A 10 72.97 28.08 44.04
CA LEU A 10 73.65 29.34 44.24
C LEU A 10 74.45 29.54 42.92
N LEU A 11 74.43 30.74 42.33
CA LEU A 11 75.59 31.53 41.79
C LEU A 11 76.70 30.81 40.97
N ILE A 12 77.37 31.31 39.93
CA ILE A 12 77.63 32.61 39.28
C ILE A 12 78.44 32.23 38.01
N HIS A 13 78.23 32.85 36.84
CA HIS A 13 79.33 33.50 36.13
C HIS A 13 78.85 34.44 35.02
N SER A 14 79.26 35.70 35.16
CA SER A 14 79.18 36.77 34.19
C SER A 14 80.11 36.52 33.00
N ALA A 15 79.70 36.93 31.80
CA ALA A 15 80.63 37.47 30.84
C ALA A 15 79.94 38.54 29.98
N HIS A 16 80.61 39.68 29.99
CA HIS A 16 80.33 40.98 29.43
C HIS A 16 80.65 40.98 27.93
N GLN A 17 79.74 41.39 27.04
CA GLN A 17 80.15 42.03 25.78
C GLN A 17 79.04 42.92 25.21
N ARG A 18 79.48 44.08 24.73
CA ARG A 18 78.70 45.27 24.40
C ARG A 18 78.23 45.27 22.94
N ASP A 19 77.29 46.19 22.70
CA ASP A 19 77.01 46.91 21.44
C ASP A 19 76.41 46.14 20.25
N ASN A 20 75.14 46.40 19.93
CA ASN A 20 74.81 47.47 18.97
C ASN A 20 73.29 47.68 18.84
N LEU A 21 72.89 48.95 18.89
CA LEU A 21 71.54 49.45 18.68
C LEU A 21 71.18 49.45 17.18
N ILE A 22 70.14 48.72 16.77
CA ILE A 22 69.30 49.09 15.62
C ILE A 22 67.84 48.81 15.98
N ARG A 23 67.11 49.88 16.33
CA ARG A 23 65.67 49.87 16.60
C ARG A 23 64.93 50.10 15.28
N VAL A 24 64.54 49.04 14.58
CA VAL A 24 63.61 49.13 13.44
C VAL A 24 62.18 48.89 13.93
N ARG A 25 61.39 49.97 13.97
CA ARG A 25 59.94 49.94 14.25
C ARG A 25 59.22 49.63 12.93
N HIS A 26 58.89 48.38 12.65
CA HIS A 26 57.89 48.06 11.63
C HIS A 26 56.50 47.97 12.31
N ARG A 27 55.61 48.90 11.94
CA ARG A 27 54.17 48.83 12.25
C ARG A 27 53.59 47.61 11.53
N PRO A 28 52.79 46.76 12.19
CA PRO A 28 51.97 45.78 11.47
C PRO A 28 50.86 46.53 10.72
N ILE A 29 50.81 46.33 9.40
CA ILE A 29 49.70 46.73 8.54
C ILE A 29 48.54 45.78 8.85
N ILE A 30 47.53 46.28 9.56
CA ILE A 30 46.26 45.58 9.77
C ILE A 30 45.43 45.79 8.49
N PRO A 31 45.04 44.74 7.74
CA PRO A 31 44.09 44.92 6.66
C PRO A 31 42.70 45.27 7.23
N GLN A 32 42.27 46.52 7.02
CA GLN A 32 40.89 46.96 7.23
C GLN A 32 39.99 46.37 6.14
N ASN A 33 39.49 45.15 6.36
CA ASN A 33 38.18 44.64 5.94
C ASN A 33 38.18 43.11 6.02
N CYS A 34 38.13 42.60 7.26
CA CYS A 34 37.58 41.28 7.50
C CYS A 34 36.25 41.52 8.21
N SER A 35 35.16 41.64 7.46
CA SER A 35 33.82 41.62 8.04
C SER A 35 33.59 40.20 8.55
N VAL A 36 33.96 39.96 9.81
CA VAL A 36 33.45 38.81 10.56
C VAL A 36 31.93 39.00 10.59
N ARG A 37 31.23 38.27 9.72
CA ARG A 37 29.76 38.24 9.71
C ARG A 37 29.34 37.61 11.04
N VAL A 38 28.96 38.45 12.00
CA VAL A 38 28.28 38.00 13.20
C VAL A 38 26.92 37.52 12.72
N CYS A 39 26.74 36.19 12.60
CA CYS A 39 25.42 35.61 12.39
C CYS A 39 24.53 36.14 13.52
N THR A 40 23.49 36.89 13.18
CA THR A 40 22.54 37.38 14.19
C THR A 40 21.82 36.15 14.77
N ALA A 41 21.46 36.20 16.05
CA ALA A 41 20.69 35.11 16.68
C ALA A 41 19.37 34.82 15.93
N GLU A 42 18.88 35.80 15.18
CA GLU A 42 17.68 35.76 14.34
C GLU A 42 17.86 34.88 13.09
N GLU A 43 18.96 35.01 12.35
CA GLU A 43 19.27 34.16 11.18
C GLU A 43 19.49 32.69 11.58
N CYS A 44 20.12 32.46 12.74
CA CYS A 44 20.36 31.12 13.26
C CYS A 44 19.05 30.46 13.75
N ALA A 45 18.15 31.24 14.37
CA ALA A 45 16.83 30.77 14.77
C ALA A 45 15.94 30.43 13.54
N GLU A 46 15.99 31.23 12.48
CA GLU A 46 15.19 31.02 11.27
C GLU A 46 15.64 29.78 10.48
N SER A 47 16.96 29.55 10.39
CA SER A 47 17.54 28.33 9.80
C SER A 47 17.21 27.08 10.61
N PHE A 48 17.33 27.16 11.94
CA PHE A 48 17.02 26.04 12.83
C PHE A 48 15.53 25.67 12.79
N VAL A 49 14.64 26.67 12.75
CA VAL A 49 13.20 26.43 12.57
C VAL A 49 12.94 25.74 11.24
N LYS A 50 13.48 26.22 10.12
CA LYS A 50 13.31 25.59 8.79
C LYS A 50 13.75 24.12 8.75
N ASP A 51 14.90 23.80 9.34
CA ASP A 51 15.43 22.43 9.35
C ASP A 51 14.59 21.50 10.24
N VAL A 52 14.11 21.99 11.38
CA VAL A 52 13.21 21.25 12.26
C VAL A 52 11.86 21.00 11.57
N THR A 53 11.26 21.98 10.88
CA THR A 53 10.00 21.77 10.15
C THR A 53 10.15 20.78 8.99
N LYS A 54 11.30 20.82 8.28
CA LYS A 54 11.61 19.89 7.19
C LYS A 54 11.80 18.46 7.71
N MET A 55 12.48 18.30 8.84
CA MET A 55 12.63 17.01 9.54
C MET A 55 11.28 16.44 9.98
N ILE A 56 10.44 17.25 10.64
CA ILE A 56 9.09 16.85 11.11
C ILE A 56 8.19 16.45 9.93
N ARG A 57 8.26 17.16 8.80
CA ARG A 57 7.47 16.85 7.62
C ARG A 57 7.86 15.52 6.98
N LYS A 58 9.17 15.24 6.88
CA LYS A 58 9.69 13.99 6.31
C LYS A 58 9.30 12.78 7.18
N THR A 59 9.41 12.90 8.50
CA THR A 59 9.00 11.84 9.43
C THR A 59 7.49 11.64 9.42
N ALA A 60 6.70 12.71 9.36
CA ALA A 60 5.24 12.62 9.23
C ALA A 60 4.81 11.90 7.94
N LEU A 61 5.48 12.16 6.82
CA LEU A 61 5.21 11.47 5.55
C LEU A 61 5.54 9.97 5.61
N GLN A 62 6.69 9.62 6.18
CA GLN A 62 7.12 8.22 6.34
C GLN A 62 6.19 7.44 7.26
N LEU A 63 5.79 8.03 8.39
CA LEU A 63 4.84 7.43 9.33
C LEU A 63 3.45 7.28 8.71
N GLY A 64 2.97 8.30 7.99
CA GLY A 64 1.69 8.23 7.27
C GLY A 64 1.68 7.14 6.19
N ALA A 65 2.75 7.01 5.40
CA ALA A 65 2.86 5.96 4.39
C ALA A 65 2.90 4.55 5.01
N ALA A 66 3.65 4.37 6.11
CA ALA A 66 3.68 3.10 6.84
C ALA A 66 2.31 2.73 7.43
N LEU A 67 1.59 3.72 8.00
CA LEU A 67 0.24 3.54 8.53
C LEU A 67 -0.76 3.16 7.43
N LEU A 68 -0.63 3.76 6.24
CA LEU A 68 -1.48 3.45 5.09
C LEU A 68 -1.26 2.02 4.58
N LEU A 69 -0.01 1.57 4.47
CA LEU A 69 0.30 0.18 4.12
C LEU A 69 -0.22 -0.80 5.17
N ALA A 70 -0.10 -0.47 6.46
CA ALA A 70 -0.63 -1.29 7.55
C ALA A 70 -2.16 -1.42 7.48
N LEU A 71 -2.89 -0.33 7.19
CA LEU A 71 -4.34 -0.38 7.01
C LEU A 71 -4.74 -1.20 5.78
N ILE A 72 -4.03 -1.10 4.66
CA ILE A 72 -4.29 -1.94 3.47
C ILE A 72 -4.11 -3.42 3.81
N ALA A 73 -3.00 -3.77 4.48
CA ALA A 73 -2.73 -5.13 4.90
C ALA A 73 -3.80 -5.65 5.88
N TRP A 74 -4.23 -4.83 6.84
CA TRP A 74 -5.31 -5.17 7.77
C TRP A 74 -6.65 -5.39 7.04
N ASN A 75 -7.01 -4.50 6.11
CA ASN A 75 -8.23 -4.62 5.32
C ASN A 75 -8.22 -5.90 4.46
N GLY A 76 -7.07 -6.20 3.84
CA GLY A 76 -6.85 -7.45 3.11
C GLY A 76 -6.96 -8.69 4.00
N TYR A 77 -6.39 -8.64 5.21
CA TYR A 77 -6.51 -9.72 6.20
C TYR A 77 -7.97 -9.96 6.60
N VAL A 78 -8.71 -8.90 6.96
CA VAL A 78 -10.14 -8.96 7.28
C VAL A 78 -10.97 -9.47 6.09
N ALA A 79 -10.68 -9.02 4.87
CA ALA A 79 -11.35 -9.50 3.67
C ALA A 79 -11.11 -11.01 3.44
N LEU A 80 -9.87 -11.48 3.62
CA LEU A 80 -9.53 -12.90 3.46
C LEU A 80 -10.18 -13.79 4.51
N THR A 81 -10.25 -13.35 5.77
CA THR A 81 -10.97 -14.10 6.81
C THR A 81 -12.47 -14.15 6.52
N HIS A 82 -13.07 -13.07 6.02
CA HIS A 82 -14.48 -13.06 5.59
C HIS A 82 -14.75 -13.98 4.40
N ILE A 83 -13.88 -13.99 3.38
CA ILE A 83 -14.02 -14.90 2.22
C ILE A 83 -13.95 -16.36 2.68
N ARG A 84 -12.97 -16.69 3.55
CA ARG A 84 -12.83 -18.04 4.11
C ARG A 84 -14.04 -18.45 4.96
N HIS A 85 -14.62 -17.53 5.73
CA HIS A 85 -15.86 -17.78 6.47
C HIS A 85 -17.05 -17.99 5.54
N THR A 86 -17.15 -17.22 4.44
CA THR A 86 -18.24 -17.34 3.47
C THR A 86 -18.20 -18.66 2.71
N GLN A 87 -17.01 -19.19 2.39
CA GLN A 87 -16.87 -20.48 1.71
C GLN A 87 -17.33 -21.67 2.55
N ARG A 88 -17.14 -21.64 3.88
CA ARG A 88 -17.63 -22.71 4.77
C ARG A 88 -19.17 -22.78 4.80
N ILE A 89 -19.83 -21.65 4.59
CA ILE A 89 -21.30 -21.56 4.62
C ILE A 89 -21.92 -22.16 3.36
N ALA A 90 -21.29 -21.98 2.20
CA ALA A 90 -21.75 -22.60 0.95
C ALA A 90 -21.81 -24.14 1.06
N ALA A 91 -20.85 -24.74 1.77
CA ALA A 91 -20.85 -26.18 2.04
C ALA A 91 -22.00 -26.62 2.95
N LEU A 92 -22.36 -25.81 3.95
CA LEU A 92 -23.48 -26.10 4.87
C LEU A 92 -24.84 -26.00 4.15
N THR A 93 -25.00 -25.01 3.25
CA THR A 93 -26.21 -24.90 2.42
C THR A 93 -26.39 -26.11 1.49
N LEU A 94 -25.28 -26.59 0.91
CA LEU A 94 -25.30 -27.77 0.05
C LEU A 94 -25.62 -29.05 0.84
N GLN A 95 -25.09 -29.20 2.07
CA GLN A 95 -25.46 -30.33 2.91
C GLN A 95 -26.94 -30.33 3.29
N SER A 96 -27.48 -29.16 3.69
CA SER A 96 -28.89 -29.04 4.06
C SER A 96 -29.82 -29.35 2.89
N SER A 97 -29.48 -28.89 1.67
CA SER A 97 -30.27 -29.21 0.47
C SER A 97 -30.20 -30.69 0.10
N ILE A 98 -29.05 -31.35 0.28
CA ILE A 98 -28.94 -32.81 0.09
C ILE A 98 -29.83 -33.56 1.07
N ILE A 99 -29.84 -33.18 2.36
CA ILE A 99 -30.68 -33.83 3.37
C ILE A 99 -32.16 -33.66 3.01
N GLN A 100 -32.59 -32.45 2.63
CA GLN A 100 -33.98 -32.19 2.19
C GLN A 100 -34.35 -33.00 0.94
N ALA A 101 -33.42 -33.14 -0.01
CA ALA A 101 -33.61 -33.99 -1.18
C ALA A 101 -33.77 -35.46 -0.80
N LYS A 102 -33.02 -35.96 0.19
CA LYS A 102 -33.15 -37.34 0.69
C LYS A 102 -34.45 -37.58 1.45
N ILE A 103 -34.90 -36.62 2.28
CA ILE A 103 -36.22 -36.65 2.92
C ILE A 103 -37.33 -36.77 1.85
N SER A 104 -37.25 -35.95 0.81
CA SER A 104 -38.22 -35.98 -0.30
C SER A 104 -38.14 -37.27 -1.12
N GLY A 105 -36.93 -37.81 -1.33
CA GLY A 105 -36.68 -39.08 -2.02
C GLY A 105 -37.40 -40.24 -1.35
N VAL A 106 -37.22 -40.40 -0.03
CA VAL A 106 -37.88 -41.47 0.75
C VAL A 106 -39.41 -41.39 0.63
N LEU A 107 -40.00 -40.19 0.67
CA LEU A 107 -41.44 -40.03 0.51
C LEU A 107 -41.91 -40.47 -0.88
N ASN A 108 -41.18 -40.07 -1.92
CA ASN A 108 -41.48 -40.40 -3.30
C ASN A 108 -41.36 -41.91 -3.54
N ASP A 109 -40.32 -42.55 -3.02
CA ASP A 109 -40.14 -44.00 -3.12
C ASP A 109 -41.34 -44.74 -2.50
N LEU A 110 -41.76 -44.37 -1.28
CA LEU A 110 -42.94 -44.95 -0.64
C LEU A 110 -44.22 -44.74 -1.45
N ALA A 111 -44.40 -43.55 -2.04
CA ALA A 111 -45.56 -43.23 -2.87
C ALA A 111 -45.58 -43.99 -4.20
N ASP A 112 -44.42 -44.16 -4.84
CA ASP A 112 -44.25 -44.94 -6.07
C ASP A 112 -44.49 -46.42 -5.83
N MET A 113 -44.03 -46.96 -4.69
CA MET A 113 -44.35 -48.32 -4.25
C MET A 113 -45.86 -48.51 -4.06
N GLU A 114 -46.53 -47.60 -3.37
CA GLU A 114 -47.98 -47.68 -3.19
C GLU A 114 -48.72 -47.56 -4.53
N THR A 115 -48.32 -46.63 -5.39
CA THR A 115 -48.97 -46.39 -6.69
C THR A 115 -48.80 -47.59 -7.62
N GLY A 116 -47.61 -48.17 -7.70
CA GLY A 116 -47.36 -49.38 -8.48
C GLY A 116 -48.16 -50.58 -7.97
N GLN A 117 -48.20 -50.76 -6.65
CA GLN A 117 -49.00 -51.81 -6.02
C GLN A 117 -50.49 -51.65 -6.34
N ARG A 118 -51.06 -50.45 -6.18
CA ARG A 118 -52.49 -50.20 -6.42
C ARG A 118 -52.85 -50.41 -7.89
N GLY A 119 -51.99 -49.96 -8.81
CA GLY A 119 -52.15 -50.22 -10.24
C GLY A 119 -52.19 -51.72 -10.56
N TYR A 120 -51.31 -52.51 -9.96
CA TYR A 120 -51.28 -53.96 -10.12
C TYR A 120 -52.49 -54.65 -9.47
N LEU A 121 -52.91 -54.24 -8.28
CA LEU A 121 -54.09 -54.80 -7.63
C LEU A 121 -55.36 -54.55 -8.46
N LEU A 122 -55.50 -53.35 -9.01
CA LEU A 122 -56.65 -52.97 -9.83
C LEU A 122 -56.68 -53.76 -11.14
N THR A 123 -55.60 -53.71 -11.91
CA THR A 123 -55.55 -54.21 -13.30
C THR A 123 -55.13 -55.68 -13.41
N GLY A 124 -54.29 -56.17 -12.50
CA GLY A 124 -53.60 -57.45 -12.62
C GLY A 124 -52.47 -57.47 -13.65
N ASN A 125 -52.16 -56.36 -14.31
CA ASN A 125 -51.07 -56.28 -15.29
C ASN A 125 -49.73 -56.04 -14.57
N PRO A 126 -48.75 -56.95 -14.67
CA PRO A 126 -47.43 -56.81 -14.01
C PRO A 126 -46.67 -55.54 -14.38
N SER A 127 -46.96 -54.91 -15.53
CA SER A 127 -46.32 -53.67 -15.96
C SER A 127 -46.52 -52.52 -14.96
N TYR A 128 -47.61 -52.54 -14.18
CA TYR A 128 -47.85 -51.57 -13.11
C TYR A 128 -46.92 -51.76 -11.90
N LEU A 129 -46.21 -52.88 -11.78
CA LEU A 129 -45.23 -53.09 -10.71
C LEU A 129 -43.89 -52.41 -10.96
N HIS A 130 -43.69 -51.82 -12.15
CA HIS A 130 -42.41 -51.17 -12.48
C HIS A 130 -42.02 -50.04 -11.50
N PRO A 131 -42.91 -49.09 -11.13
CA PRO A 131 -42.60 -48.09 -10.10
C PRO A 131 -42.29 -48.71 -8.73
N TYR A 132 -42.97 -49.81 -8.37
CA TYR A 132 -42.72 -50.51 -7.11
C TYR A 132 -41.31 -51.11 -7.07
N THR A 133 -40.92 -51.83 -8.13
CA THR A 133 -39.59 -52.45 -8.19
C THR A 133 -38.49 -51.40 -8.21
N GLU A 134 -38.67 -50.31 -8.96
CA GLU A 134 -37.67 -49.25 -9.01
C GLU A 134 -37.49 -48.55 -7.66
N ALA A 135 -38.58 -48.21 -6.97
CA ALA A 135 -38.52 -47.58 -5.66
C ALA A 135 -37.95 -48.53 -4.60
N GLN A 136 -38.30 -49.82 -4.64
CA GLN A 136 -37.73 -50.85 -3.77
C GLN A 136 -36.19 -50.92 -3.88
N ASP A 137 -35.64 -50.80 -5.09
CA ASP A 137 -34.19 -50.84 -5.31
C ASP A 137 -33.49 -49.56 -4.80
N LYS A 138 -34.17 -48.41 -4.80
CA LYS A 138 -33.62 -47.10 -4.43
C LYS A 138 -33.73 -46.81 -2.93
N ILE A 139 -34.82 -47.21 -2.28
CA ILE A 139 -35.20 -46.76 -0.93
C ILE A 139 -34.13 -47.07 0.14
N ALA A 140 -33.48 -48.24 0.04
CA ALA A 140 -32.40 -48.61 0.96
C ALA A 140 -31.18 -47.66 0.84
N SER A 141 -30.85 -47.23 -0.38
CA SER A 141 -29.77 -46.29 -0.63
C SER A 141 -30.13 -44.87 -0.17
N ASP A 142 -31.41 -44.50 -0.26
CA ASP A 142 -31.91 -43.21 0.20
C ASP A 142 -31.94 -43.12 1.73
N PHE A 143 -32.34 -44.18 2.43
CA PHE A 143 -32.17 -44.27 3.89
C PHE A 143 -30.70 -44.23 4.32
N ALA A 144 -29.81 -44.94 3.63
CA ALA A 144 -28.38 -44.89 3.92
C ALA A 144 -27.81 -43.47 3.74
N GLY A 145 -28.22 -42.76 2.67
CA GLY A 145 -27.86 -41.38 2.42
C GLY A 145 -28.41 -40.41 3.47
N LEU A 146 -29.67 -40.58 3.87
CA LEU A 146 -30.30 -39.80 4.93
C LEU A 146 -29.56 -39.98 6.26
N ARG A 147 -29.26 -41.23 6.64
CA ARG A 147 -28.51 -41.56 7.86
C ARG A 147 -27.11 -40.95 7.88
N ALA A 148 -26.41 -40.99 6.75
CA ALA A 148 -25.10 -40.35 6.62
C ALA A 148 -25.20 -38.81 6.77
N GLY A 149 -26.23 -38.19 6.19
CA GLY A 149 -26.49 -36.75 6.33
C GLY A 149 -26.82 -36.34 7.77
N LEU A 150 -27.53 -37.20 8.51
CA LEU A 150 -27.93 -36.97 9.90
C LEU A 150 -26.86 -37.36 10.93
N ALA A 151 -25.70 -37.88 10.52
CA ALA A 151 -24.67 -38.36 11.45
C ALA A 151 -24.16 -37.28 12.42
N ASN A 152 -24.13 -36.01 11.99
CA ASN A 152 -23.73 -34.86 12.80
C ASN A 152 -24.91 -34.08 13.41
N ARG A 153 -26.13 -34.62 13.31
CA ARG A 153 -27.34 -34.00 13.87
C ARG A 153 -27.66 -34.54 15.26
N GLY A 154 -28.65 -33.95 15.92
CA GLY A 154 -29.06 -34.34 17.27
C GLY A 154 -29.54 -35.79 17.35
N GLU A 155 -29.66 -36.29 18.58
CA GLU A 155 -30.23 -37.63 18.84
C GLU A 155 -31.69 -37.72 18.41
N ASN A 156 -32.44 -36.62 18.50
CA ASN A 156 -33.84 -36.56 18.09
C ASN A 156 -34.01 -36.83 16.58
N GLU A 157 -33.21 -36.20 15.72
CA GLU A 157 -33.30 -36.39 14.26
C GLU A 157 -32.92 -37.81 13.85
N ARG A 158 -31.89 -38.39 14.49
CA ARG A 158 -31.49 -39.79 14.28
C ARG A 158 -32.57 -40.77 14.74
N SER A 159 -33.26 -40.47 15.85
CA SER A 159 -34.39 -41.26 16.33
C SER A 159 -35.59 -41.19 15.37
N LEU A 160 -35.91 -40.00 14.84
CA LEU A 160 -36.96 -39.83 13.84
C LEU A 160 -36.67 -40.62 12.55
N GLU A 161 -35.42 -40.62 12.10
CA GLU A 161 -34.98 -41.40 10.94
C GLU A 161 -35.14 -42.91 11.16
N SER A 162 -34.71 -43.43 12.31
CA SER A 162 -34.87 -44.85 12.64
C SER A 162 -36.34 -45.29 12.76
N GLN A 163 -37.20 -44.43 13.32
CA GLN A 163 -38.64 -44.66 13.37
C GLN A 163 -39.25 -44.69 11.97
N LEU A 164 -38.82 -43.76 11.10
CA LEU A 164 -39.26 -43.70 9.71
C LEU A 164 -38.83 -44.94 8.92
N GLU A 165 -37.60 -45.43 9.09
CA GLU A 165 -37.12 -46.65 8.43
C GLU A 165 -37.93 -47.88 8.89
N THR A 166 -38.20 -47.99 10.19
CA THR A 166 -39.03 -49.09 10.74
C THR A 166 -40.44 -49.07 10.14
N LEU A 167 -41.01 -47.88 10.01
CA LEU A 167 -42.33 -47.68 9.42
C LEU A 167 -42.36 -47.98 7.91
N ALA A 168 -41.32 -47.55 7.19
CA ALA A 168 -41.14 -47.84 5.77
C ALA A 168 -41.02 -49.34 5.50
N ASN A 169 -40.23 -50.07 6.32
CA ASN A 169 -40.14 -51.53 6.25
C ASN A 169 -41.49 -52.21 6.50
N SER A 170 -42.27 -51.71 7.46
CA SER A 170 -43.62 -52.21 7.74
C SER A 170 -44.55 -51.98 6.55
N LYS A 171 -44.49 -50.80 5.94
CA LYS A 171 -45.25 -50.47 4.72
C LYS A 171 -44.85 -51.35 3.55
N GLN A 172 -43.56 -51.57 3.34
CA GLN A 172 -43.06 -52.44 2.27
C GLN A 172 -43.56 -53.87 2.44
N ALA A 173 -43.54 -54.41 3.66
CA ALA A 173 -44.05 -55.74 3.96
C ALA A 173 -45.55 -55.88 3.68
N GLU A 174 -46.36 -54.86 3.99
CA GLU A 174 -47.80 -54.79 3.66
C GLU A 174 -48.02 -54.82 2.13
N LEU A 175 -47.26 -54.01 1.39
CA LEU A 175 -47.33 -53.96 -0.07
C LEU A 175 -46.92 -55.30 -0.71
N GLU A 176 -45.84 -55.91 -0.23
CA GLU A 176 -45.38 -57.21 -0.73
C GLU A 176 -46.39 -58.33 -0.45
N HIS A 177 -47.01 -58.29 0.73
CA HIS A 177 -48.06 -59.24 1.11
C HIS A 177 -49.27 -59.16 0.17
N THR A 178 -49.74 -57.95 -0.12
CA THR A 178 -50.88 -57.73 -1.01
C THR A 178 -50.58 -58.07 -2.47
N ILE A 179 -49.38 -57.75 -2.97
CA ILE A 179 -48.90 -58.17 -4.30
C ILE A 179 -48.87 -59.71 -4.38
N THR A 180 -48.32 -60.38 -3.38
CA THR A 180 -48.24 -61.85 -3.32
C THR A 180 -49.63 -62.49 -3.33
N LEU A 181 -50.58 -61.95 -2.56
CA LEU A 181 -51.97 -62.43 -2.57
C LEU A 181 -52.60 -62.28 -3.95
N ARG A 182 -52.35 -61.16 -4.63
CA ARG A 182 -52.86 -60.91 -5.98
C ARG A 182 -52.26 -61.86 -7.01
N GLN A 183 -50.95 -62.12 -6.95
CA GLN A 183 -50.24 -63.07 -7.82
C GLN A 183 -50.77 -64.51 -7.67
N ARG A 184 -51.14 -64.90 -6.45
CA ARG A 184 -51.74 -66.22 -6.15
C ARG A 184 -53.23 -66.33 -6.54
N GLY A 185 -53.81 -65.30 -7.17
CA GLY A 185 -55.21 -65.26 -7.57
C GLY A 185 -56.20 -64.87 -6.46
N TYR A 186 -55.72 -64.58 -5.25
CA TYR A 186 -56.57 -64.21 -4.11
C TYR A 186 -56.96 -62.72 -4.12
N ARG A 187 -57.59 -62.25 -5.20
CA ARG A 187 -57.98 -60.83 -5.36
C ARG A 187 -58.73 -60.30 -4.14
N HIS A 188 -59.79 -60.97 -3.71
CA HIS A 188 -60.61 -60.48 -2.59
C HIS A 188 -59.81 -60.38 -1.27
N ARG A 189 -58.88 -61.30 -1.01
CA ARG A 189 -58.00 -61.22 0.17
C ARG A 189 -57.02 -60.06 0.08
N ALA A 190 -56.45 -59.81 -1.11
CA ALA A 190 -55.56 -58.66 -1.32
C ALA A 190 -56.29 -57.32 -1.06
N PHE A 191 -57.53 -57.17 -1.57
CA PHE A 191 -58.34 -55.98 -1.31
C PHE A 191 -58.73 -55.84 0.17
N LYS A 192 -59.06 -56.94 0.86
CA LYS A 192 -59.38 -56.90 2.29
C LYS A 192 -58.24 -56.35 3.14
N VAL A 193 -56.98 -56.61 2.77
CA VAL A 193 -55.81 -56.03 3.45
C VAL A 193 -55.71 -54.54 3.17
N VAL A 194 -55.91 -54.09 1.94
CA VAL A 194 -55.92 -52.64 1.61
C VAL A 194 -57.06 -51.92 2.33
N ASP A 195 -58.25 -52.53 2.40
CA ASP A 195 -59.44 -52.01 3.08
C ASP A 195 -59.27 -51.93 4.61
N SER A 196 -58.23 -52.56 5.19
CA SER A 196 -57.92 -52.44 6.62
C SER A 196 -57.42 -51.04 7.02
N ASN A 197 -57.03 -50.22 6.02
CA ASN A 197 -56.41 -48.90 6.20
C ASN A 197 -55.05 -48.89 6.91
N GLU A 198 -54.45 -50.04 7.24
CA GLU A 198 -53.10 -50.11 7.81
C GLU A 198 -52.08 -49.38 6.93
N GLY A 199 -52.18 -49.60 5.61
CA GLY A 199 -51.33 -48.93 4.63
C GLY A 199 -51.47 -47.40 4.60
N MET A 200 -52.66 -46.86 4.93
CA MET A 200 -52.91 -45.42 5.03
C MET A 200 -52.30 -44.86 6.31
N GLU A 201 -52.48 -45.55 7.43
CA GLU A 201 -51.88 -45.15 8.72
C GLU A 201 -50.36 -45.12 8.66
N TYR A 202 -49.72 -46.06 7.96
CA TYR A 202 -48.28 -46.03 7.74
C TYR A 202 -47.85 -44.80 6.94
N MET A 203 -48.57 -44.45 5.87
CA MET A 203 -48.22 -43.28 5.07
C MET A 203 -48.44 -41.96 5.81
N ASP A 204 -49.48 -41.85 6.63
CA ASP A 204 -49.74 -40.65 7.41
C ASP A 204 -48.66 -40.45 8.50
N LYS A 205 -48.30 -41.52 9.22
CA LYS A 205 -47.17 -41.49 10.16
C LYS A 205 -45.85 -41.18 9.47
N ALA A 206 -45.62 -41.71 8.27
CA ALA A 206 -44.39 -41.45 7.51
C ALA A 206 -44.31 -39.97 7.10
N ARG A 207 -45.41 -39.39 6.62
CA ARG A 207 -45.51 -37.96 6.30
C ARG A 207 -45.28 -37.09 7.53
N GLU A 208 -45.79 -37.47 8.69
CA GLU A 208 -45.58 -36.75 9.95
C GLU A 208 -44.11 -36.77 10.39
N LEU A 209 -43.46 -37.94 10.36
CA LEU A 209 -42.05 -38.09 10.69
C LEU A 209 -41.15 -37.32 9.72
N LEU A 210 -41.40 -37.43 8.42
CA LEU A 210 -40.68 -36.70 7.37
C LEU A 210 -40.87 -35.18 7.50
N SER A 211 -42.07 -34.72 7.82
CA SER A 211 -42.34 -33.29 8.07
C SER A 211 -41.59 -32.79 9.31
N SER A 212 -41.53 -33.61 10.36
CA SER A 212 -40.77 -33.31 11.58
C SER A 212 -39.26 -33.22 11.31
N LEU A 213 -38.73 -34.15 10.53
CA LEU A 213 -37.34 -34.13 10.04
C LEU A 213 -37.04 -32.89 9.18
N SER A 214 -37.92 -32.57 8.23
CA SER A 214 -37.76 -31.41 7.35
C SER A 214 -37.82 -30.10 8.13
N ALA A 215 -38.72 -30.00 9.12
CA ALA A 215 -38.82 -28.85 10.01
C ALA A 215 -37.57 -28.70 10.90
N ALA A 216 -37.07 -29.80 11.46
CA ALA A 216 -35.83 -29.80 12.24
C ALA A 216 -34.65 -29.29 11.40
N GLU A 217 -34.46 -29.82 10.19
CA GLU A 217 -33.38 -29.41 9.29
C GLU A 217 -33.52 -27.94 8.86
N THR A 218 -34.73 -27.49 8.52
CA THR A 218 -34.99 -26.08 8.17
C THR A 218 -34.71 -25.14 9.34
N SER A 219 -35.06 -25.55 10.56
CA SER A 219 -34.81 -24.75 11.77
C SER A 219 -33.31 -24.66 12.10
N ALA A 220 -32.57 -25.77 11.95
CA ALA A 220 -31.13 -25.81 12.14
C ALA A 220 -30.42 -24.91 11.13
N PHE A 221 -30.84 -24.96 9.86
CA PHE A 221 -30.31 -24.09 8.82
C PHE A 221 -30.60 -22.60 9.09
N ALA A 222 -31.84 -22.26 9.48
CA ALA A 222 -32.22 -20.89 9.81
C ALA A 222 -31.44 -20.32 11.00
N MET A 223 -31.09 -21.15 11.99
CA MET A 223 -30.25 -20.74 13.12
C MET A 223 -28.84 -20.37 12.65
N ILE A 224 -28.23 -21.23 11.82
CA ILE A 224 -26.90 -20.98 11.22
C ILE A 224 -26.93 -19.69 10.38
N GLU A 225 -28.00 -19.46 9.61
CA GLU A 225 -28.14 -18.26 8.79
C GLU A 225 -28.35 -16.98 9.62
N ARG A 226 -29.06 -17.06 10.75
CA ARG A 226 -29.23 -15.92 11.67
C ARG A 226 -27.92 -15.53 12.35
N GLU A 227 -27.16 -16.49 12.86
CA GLU A 227 -25.83 -16.25 13.42
C GLU A 227 -24.90 -15.58 12.39
N ARG A 228 -24.99 -16.03 11.13
CA ARG A 228 -24.30 -15.43 10.00
C ARG A 228 -24.74 -13.98 9.76
N ASN A 229 -26.03 -13.70 9.62
CA ASN A 229 -26.50 -12.35 9.27
C ASN A 229 -26.15 -11.32 10.36
N ALA A 230 -26.22 -11.73 11.63
CA ALA A 230 -25.77 -10.92 12.76
C ALA A 230 -24.28 -10.60 12.68
N SER A 231 -23.44 -11.58 12.31
CA SER A 231 -21.99 -11.40 12.12
C SER A 231 -21.64 -10.56 10.88
N GLN A 232 -22.32 -10.79 9.75
CA GLN A 232 -22.07 -10.08 8.49
C GLN A 232 -22.42 -8.59 8.55
N SER A 233 -23.45 -8.22 9.31
CA SER A 233 -23.80 -6.80 9.48
C SER A 233 -22.73 -6.01 10.25
N LYS A 234 -21.97 -6.66 11.14
CA LYS A 234 -20.83 -6.05 11.85
C LYS A 234 -19.61 -5.95 10.94
N ALA A 235 -19.31 -7.03 10.24
CA ALA A 235 -18.22 -7.12 9.26
C ALA A 235 -18.29 -6.04 8.16
N LEU A 236 -19.48 -5.86 7.57
CA LEU A 236 -19.69 -4.85 6.52
C LEU A 236 -19.51 -3.43 7.08
N LYS A 237 -20.01 -3.17 8.29
CA LYS A 237 -19.80 -1.87 8.96
C LYS A 237 -18.32 -1.61 9.26
N GLU A 238 -17.61 -2.61 9.78
CA GLU A 238 -16.16 -2.52 10.03
C GLU A 238 -15.37 -2.27 8.74
N SER A 239 -15.71 -2.96 7.64
CA SER A 239 -15.08 -2.75 6.34
C SER A 239 -15.37 -1.35 5.78
N ILE A 240 -16.61 -0.84 5.88
CA ILE A 240 -16.97 0.51 5.42
C ILE A 240 -16.17 1.56 6.21
N VAL A 241 -16.11 1.45 7.54
CA VAL A 241 -15.36 2.38 8.40
C VAL A 241 -13.86 2.35 8.06
N ALA A 242 -13.28 1.16 7.87
CA ALA A 242 -11.87 1.01 7.50
C ALA A 242 -11.57 1.62 6.12
N ASN A 243 -12.46 1.47 5.14
CA ASN A 243 -12.31 2.06 3.82
C ASN A 243 -12.44 3.60 3.85
N LEU A 244 -13.36 4.15 4.65
CA LEU A 244 -13.47 5.60 4.85
C LEU A 244 -12.21 6.16 5.53
N ALA A 245 -11.66 5.47 6.53
CA ALA A 245 -10.42 5.86 7.18
C ALA A 245 -9.22 5.82 6.21
N LEU A 246 -9.14 4.80 5.36
CA LEU A 246 -8.11 4.69 4.33
C LEU A 246 -8.19 5.84 3.32
N LEU A 247 -9.40 6.18 2.87
CA LEU A 247 -9.64 7.28 1.95
C LEU A 247 -9.28 8.63 2.58
N ALA A 248 -9.70 8.88 3.82
CA ALA A 248 -9.36 10.10 4.55
C ALA A 248 -7.84 10.26 4.73
N MET A 249 -7.14 9.16 5.05
CA MET A 249 -5.69 9.18 5.23
C MET A 249 -4.95 9.37 3.90
N ALA A 250 -5.41 8.77 2.82
CA ALA A 250 -4.85 8.98 1.48
C ALA A 250 -5.00 10.45 1.04
N VAL A 251 -6.16 11.06 1.28
CA VAL A 251 -6.41 12.49 1.01
C VAL A 251 -5.48 13.37 1.85
N CYS A 252 -5.31 13.06 3.13
CA CYS A 252 -4.40 13.78 4.04
C CYS A 252 -2.94 13.72 3.56
N LEU A 253 -2.43 12.53 3.23
CA LEU A 253 -1.08 12.33 2.68
C LEU A 253 -0.90 13.08 1.36
N CYS A 254 -1.87 12.99 0.44
CA CYS A 254 -1.83 13.71 -0.82
C CYS A 254 -1.78 15.24 -0.59
N GLY A 255 -2.56 15.74 0.37
CA GLY A 255 -2.53 17.13 0.81
C GLY A 255 -1.17 17.56 1.35
N LEU A 256 -0.54 16.75 2.21
CA LEU A 256 0.80 17.02 2.76
C LEU A 256 1.88 17.02 1.67
N VAL A 257 1.84 16.09 0.71
CA VAL A 257 2.78 16.07 -0.43
C VAL A 257 2.59 17.28 -1.32
N ARG A 258 1.34 17.66 -1.61
CA ARG A 258 1.01 18.85 -2.41
C ARG A 258 1.48 20.13 -1.72
N TYR A 259 1.31 20.21 -0.39
CA TYR A 259 1.80 21.32 0.41
C TYR A 259 3.34 21.38 0.42
N ASP A 260 4.02 20.24 0.59
CA ASP A 260 5.48 20.16 0.53
C ASP A 260 6.02 20.64 -0.82
N ARG A 261 5.43 20.17 -1.93
CA ARG A 261 5.79 20.60 -3.27
C ARG A 261 5.67 22.11 -3.46
N ARG A 262 4.58 22.73 -3.00
CA ARG A 262 4.40 24.19 -3.09
C ARG A 262 5.48 24.96 -2.34
N VAL A 263 5.81 24.54 -1.12
CA VAL A 263 6.85 25.19 -0.32
C VAL A 263 8.24 25.02 -0.95
N LEU A 264 8.51 23.85 -1.55
CA LEU A 264 9.76 23.62 -2.27
C LEU A 264 9.86 24.44 -3.56
N GLU A 265 8.76 24.59 -4.31
CA GLU A 265 8.68 25.44 -5.49
C GLU A 265 8.93 26.92 -5.15
N GLU A 266 8.32 27.43 -4.08
CA GLU A 266 8.56 28.80 -3.58
C GLU A 266 10.04 29.01 -3.18
N GLY A 267 10.65 28.04 -2.50
CA GLY A 267 12.07 28.09 -2.13
C GLY A 267 13.00 28.02 -3.34
N ALA A 268 12.67 27.21 -4.35
CA ALA A 268 13.43 27.10 -5.59
C ALA A 268 13.38 28.41 -6.39
N ALA A 269 12.21 29.06 -6.46
CA ALA A 269 12.06 30.36 -7.11
C ALA A 269 12.90 31.45 -6.44
N HIS A 270 12.93 31.50 -5.10
CA HIS A 270 13.75 32.46 -4.38
C HIS A 270 15.26 32.25 -4.61
N ASN A 271 15.72 31.00 -4.56
CA ASN A 271 17.12 30.68 -4.82
C ASN A 271 17.53 30.98 -6.28
N ALA A 272 16.65 30.72 -7.24
CA ALA A 272 16.88 31.08 -8.64
C ALA A 272 17.00 32.60 -8.83
N GLN A 273 16.16 33.39 -8.16
CA GLN A 273 16.27 34.85 -8.16
C GLN A 273 17.57 35.34 -7.52
N GLN A 274 17.99 34.74 -6.40
CA GLN A 274 19.25 35.10 -5.76
C GLN A 274 20.46 34.83 -6.67
N LEU A 275 20.48 33.69 -7.35
CA LEU A 275 21.53 33.36 -8.32
C LEU A 275 21.55 34.37 -9.48
N ALA A 276 20.40 34.62 -10.10
CA ALA A 276 20.29 35.60 -11.19
C ALA A 276 20.75 37.01 -10.76
N SER A 277 20.44 37.42 -9.53
CA SER A 277 20.91 38.71 -8.99
C SER A 277 22.43 38.77 -8.80
N ARG A 278 23.06 37.66 -8.40
CA ARG A 278 24.52 37.57 -8.25
C ARG A 278 25.23 37.53 -9.58
N ASP A 279 24.68 36.82 -10.55
CA ASP A 279 25.23 36.78 -11.90
C ASP A 279 25.20 38.17 -12.55
N LEU A 280 24.10 38.91 -12.36
CA LEU A 280 23.98 40.30 -12.82
C LEU A 280 24.96 41.24 -12.09
N GLN A 281 25.18 41.05 -10.79
CA GLN A 281 26.20 41.81 -10.05
C GLN A 281 27.61 41.53 -10.56
N LEU A 282 27.95 40.26 -10.82
CA LEU A 282 29.25 39.88 -11.37
C LEU A 282 29.44 40.45 -12.78
N ALA A 283 28.41 40.38 -13.64
CA ALA A 283 28.44 40.97 -14.97
C ALA A 283 28.69 42.49 -14.92
N ASN A 284 27.99 43.21 -14.03
CA ASN A 284 28.18 44.66 -13.85
C ASN A 284 29.56 45.02 -13.29
N LEU A 285 30.12 44.21 -12.38
CA LEU A 285 31.48 44.42 -11.88
C LEU A 285 32.53 44.14 -12.96
N MET A 286 32.33 43.08 -13.75
CA MET A 286 33.22 42.76 -14.86
C MET A 286 33.21 43.84 -15.94
N SER A 287 32.04 44.38 -16.31
CA SER A 287 31.96 45.47 -17.28
C SER A 287 32.63 46.74 -16.76
N ALA A 288 32.36 47.14 -15.51
CA ALA A 288 33.01 48.31 -14.90
C ALA A 288 34.53 48.17 -14.80
N LEU A 289 35.03 46.99 -14.42
CA LEU A 289 36.47 46.71 -14.36
C LEU A 289 37.09 46.69 -15.76
N SER A 290 36.40 46.12 -16.75
CA SER A 290 36.84 46.12 -18.15
C SER A 290 36.93 47.55 -18.71
N ASP A 291 35.93 48.38 -18.47
CA ASP A 291 35.90 49.76 -18.94
C ASP A 291 37.00 50.60 -18.27
N GLN A 292 37.21 50.41 -16.97
CA GLN A 292 38.31 51.07 -16.26
C GLN A 292 39.68 50.60 -16.78
N ALA A 293 39.84 49.30 -17.03
CA ALA A 293 41.07 48.76 -17.61
C ALA A 293 41.33 49.38 -18.98
N ARG A 294 40.34 49.38 -19.89
CA ARG A 294 40.45 49.98 -21.22
C ARG A 294 40.84 51.46 -21.17
N SER A 295 40.20 52.22 -20.28
CA SER A 295 40.51 53.63 -20.07
C SER A 295 41.97 53.83 -19.64
N ASN A 296 42.43 53.05 -18.66
CA ASN A 296 43.81 53.12 -18.18
C ASN A 296 44.81 52.71 -19.27
N THR A 297 44.56 51.64 -20.02
CA THR A 297 45.44 51.16 -21.10
C THR A 297 45.55 52.20 -22.22
N SER A 298 44.43 52.78 -22.65
CA SER A 298 44.41 53.85 -23.66
C SER A 298 45.17 55.10 -23.18
N ALA A 299 45.02 55.49 -21.91
CA ALA A 299 45.76 56.61 -21.35
C ALA A 299 47.28 56.33 -21.33
N ILE A 300 47.70 55.11 -21.01
CA ILE A 300 49.12 54.70 -21.05
C ILE A 300 49.64 54.77 -22.49
N GLU A 301 48.92 54.20 -23.46
CA GLU A 301 49.32 54.20 -24.87
C GLU A 301 49.47 55.63 -25.42
N VAL A 302 48.50 56.51 -25.14
CA VAL A 302 48.55 57.92 -25.54
C VAL A 302 49.74 58.64 -24.89
N ASN A 303 49.98 58.42 -23.59
CA ASN A 303 51.10 59.04 -22.89
C ASN A 303 52.45 58.56 -23.43
N VAL A 304 52.59 57.27 -23.75
CA VAL A 304 53.81 56.71 -24.36
C VAL A 304 54.04 57.30 -25.75
N ARG A 305 53.00 57.41 -26.58
CA ARG A 305 53.10 58.05 -27.90
C ARG A 305 53.49 59.52 -27.80
N LEU A 306 52.89 60.27 -26.88
CA LEU A 306 53.26 61.67 -26.65
C LEU A 306 54.71 61.81 -26.20
N LEU A 307 55.18 60.96 -25.28
CA LEU A 307 56.58 60.92 -24.85
C LEU A 307 57.53 60.62 -26.01
N LEU A 308 57.18 59.66 -26.88
CA LEU A 308 57.97 59.33 -28.07
C LEU A 308 57.94 60.44 -29.12
N GLN A 309 56.82 61.15 -29.29
CA GLN A 309 56.70 62.22 -30.26
C GLN A 309 57.46 63.49 -29.82
N GLU A 310 57.38 63.83 -28.54
CA GLU A 310 57.97 65.06 -28.00
C GLU A 310 59.46 64.90 -27.64
N TYR A 311 59.87 63.72 -27.20
CA TYR A 311 61.25 63.44 -26.75
C TYR A 311 61.98 62.36 -27.56
N GLY A 312 61.38 61.83 -28.63
CA GLY A 312 61.89 60.72 -29.45
C GLY A 312 63.35 60.86 -29.89
N GLY A 313 63.74 62.06 -30.30
CA GLY A 313 65.12 62.33 -30.76
C GLY A 313 66.18 62.33 -29.67
N PHE A 314 65.81 62.40 -28.39
CA PHE A 314 66.70 62.51 -27.23
C PHE A 314 66.66 61.29 -26.30
N LEU A 315 65.80 60.32 -26.57
CA LEU A 315 65.63 59.13 -25.73
C LEU A 315 66.78 58.12 -25.97
N PRO A 316 67.43 57.59 -24.91
CA PRO A 316 68.47 56.56 -25.08
C PRO A 316 67.83 55.23 -25.48
N ARG A 317 68.52 54.38 -26.25
CA ARG A 317 67.97 53.11 -26.83
C ARG A 317 67.07 52.28 -25.90
N HIS A 318 67.45 52.14 -24.63
CA HIS A 318 66.66 51.41 -23.61
C HIS A 318 65.24 51.95 -23.39
N ALA A 319 64.98 53.23 -23.69
CA ALA A 319 63.69 53.88 -23.48
C ALA A 319 62.76 53.66 -24.68
N HIS A 320 63.32 53.45 -25.87
CA HIS A 320 62.55 52.96 -27.02
C HIS A 320 62.16 51.49 -26.83
N GLU A 321 63.08 50.64 -26.36
CA GLU A 321 62.78 49.24 -26.02
C GLU A 321 61.70 49.15 -24.93
N CYS A 322 61.75 50.02 -23.90
CA CYS A 322 60.73 50.08 -22.86
C CYS A 322 59.36 50.54 -23.39
N ALA A 323 59.33 51.51 -24.31
CA ALA A 323 58.08 51.96 -24.92
C ALA A 323 57.45 50.87 -25.82
N GLU A 324 58.26 50.15 -26.59
CA GLU A 324 57.83 49.02 -27.42
C GLU A 324 57.27 47.88 -26.55
N GLN A 325 57.92 47.57 -25.42
CA GLN A 325 57.41 46.60 -24.44
C GLN A 325 56.09 47.02 -23.81
N ILE A 326 55.87 48.32 -23.57
CA ILE A 326 54.60 48.84 -23.04
C ILE A 326 53.50 48.75 -24.11
N GLU A 327 53.80 49.04 -25.37
CA GLU A 327 52.83 48.85 -26.47
C GLU A 327 52.46 47.37 -26.64
N GLU A 328 53.45 46.46 -26.64
CA GLU A 328 53.21 45.01 -26.73
C GLU A 328 52.39 44.50 -25.54
N ALA A 329 52.76 44.86 -24.31
CA ALA A 329 52.00 44.49 -23.12
C ALA A 329 50.58 45.09 -23.10
N SER A 330 50.40 46.31 -23.63
CA SER A 330 49.08 46.94 -23.74
C SER A 330 48.18 46.21 -24.75
N ALA A 331 48.75 45.72 -25.85
CA ALA A 331 48.05 44.92 -26.85
C ALA A 331 47.66 43.53 -26.30
N GLU A 332 48.55 42.87 -25.57
CA GLU A 332 48.25 41.61 -24.88
C GLU A 332 47.12 41.78 -23.85
N LEU A 333 47.15 42.87 -23.08
CA LEU A 333 46.10 43.17 -22.09
C LEU A 333 44.73 43.42 -22.75
N GLU A 334 44.67 44.13 -23.88
CA GLU A 334 43.42 44.32 -24.62
C GLU A 334 42.91 43.01 -25.24
N GLN A 335 43.80 42.14 -25.71
CA GLN A 335 43.43 40.80 -26.20
C GLN A 335 42.85 39.93 -25.06
N LEU A 336 43.48 39.94 -23.89
CA LEU A 336 42.98 39.21 -22.72
C LEU A 336 41.63 39.74 -22.25
N ARG A 337 41.42 41.07 -22.28
CA ARG A 337 40.12 41.71 -21.98
C ARG A 337 39.04 41.26 -22.95
N GLN A 338 39.33 41.21 -24.25
CA GLN A 338 38.38 40.74 -25.27
C GLN A 338 38.01 39.26 -25.07
N GLN A 339 38.95 38.43 -24.62
CA GLN A 339 38.65 37.03 -24.29
C GLN A 339 37.79 36.89 -23.02
N LEU A 340 38.02 37.73 -22.00
CA LEU A 340 37.28 37.70 -20.73
C LEU A 340 35.87 38.30 -20.83
N VAL A 341 35.70 39.35 -21.63
CA VAL A 341 34.41 40.05 -21.82
C VAL A 341 33.63 39.47 -23.01
N GLY A 342 34.32 38.90 -23.98
CA GLY A 342 33.76 38.47 -25.27
C GLY A 342 33.60 36.96 -25.48
N GLY A 343 33.71 36.11 -24.45
CA GLY A 343 33.50 34.67 -24.61
C GLY A 343 32.31 34.11 -23.82
N PRO A 344 31.50 33.20 -24.39
CA PRO A 344 30.95 33.12 -25.75
C PRO A 344 29.43 33.37 -25.75
N ASP A 345 28.94 34.18 -26.68
CA ASP A 345 27.55 34.07 -27.12
C ASP A 345 27.51 32.96 -28.19
N SER A 346 27.44 31.71 -27.73
CA SER A 346 27.10 30.57 -28.57
C SER A 346 25.73 30.04 -28.15
N ASN A 347 24.71 30.86 -28.37
CA ASN A 347 23.37 30.37 -28.62
C ASN A 347 23.35 29.78 -30.04
N GLU A 348 23.73 28.51 -30.18
CA GLU A 348 23.18 27.62 -31.20
C GLU A 348 23.38 26.18 -30.72
N ASP A 349 22.27 25.43 -30.67
CA ASP A 349 22.11 24.01 -30.35
C ASP A 349 22.15 23.54 -28.88
N GLU A 350 21.05 23.79 -28.15
CA GLU A 350 20.53 22.80 -27.20
C GLU A 350 18.99 22.71 -27.29
N LYS A 351 18.53 21.79 -28.16
CA LYS A 351 17.15 21.34 -28.26
C LYS A 351 16.91 20.27 -27.19
N PRO A 352 16.05 20.46 -26.17
CA PRO A 352 15.77 19.39 -25.22
C PRO A 352 14.86 18.36 -25.86
N ALA A 353 15.41 17.19 -26.14
CA ALA A 353 14.66 15.97 -26.36
C ALA A 353 14.00 15.55 -25.03
N TYR A 354 12.67 15.68 -24.95
CA TYR A 354 11.84 14.96 -23.98
C TYR A 354 10.79 14.15 -24.74
N GLU A 355 11.18 12.95 -25.18
CA GLU A 355 10.25 11.87 -25.47
C GLU A 355 10.64 10.65 -24.62
N ALA A 356 9.60 9.99 -24.11
CA ALA A 356 9.57 8.64 -23.55
C ALA A 356 10.12 8.42 -22.13
N VAL A 357 9.22 8.47 -21.15
CA VAL A 357 9.03 7.32 -20.23
C VAL A 357 7.53 7.07 -20.08
N ALA A 358 7.12 5.90 -20.59
CA ALA A 358 5.87 5.23 -20.28
C ALA A 358 5.94 4.56 -18.90
#